data_AF-A0A369K7H5-F1
#
_entry.id   AF-A0A369K7H5-F1
#
_cell.length_a   1.000
_cell.length_b   1.000
_cell.length_c   1.000
_cell.angle_alpha   90.00
_cell.angle_beta   90.00
_cell.angle_gamma   90.00
#
_symmetry.space_group_name_H-M   'P 1'
#
loop_
_entity.id
_entity.type
_entity.pdbx_description
1 polymer ?
#
loop_
_entity_poly.entity_id
_entity_poly.type
_entity_poly.pdbx_seq_one_letter_code
_entity_poly.pdbx_strand_id
1 'polypeptide(L)'
;MGHFSAKTLLALFVTSVIGVQASKSSVPDTFPILLACNSEPSFFSCENTTPVKNACCSPTPGGLVLLTQFWSTYTGLEKKGQKLPKGSWTIHGLWPDNCDGSYEQYCDLSRQYDPVPSPANFPNGTVIPTWTGPGVDTFIKKFGREGLLKYMNTYWINQGAPNADLWAHEFSKHATCTSTFDLTCYGSSYKKHQDVVNYYDAAIRANHLYPTFDILAASGIVPSNKTSYTLDQLEIALTSQIGATPYLGCRNNGTVLSELWYFNHVLGTEQYGTYKPVKSTTTSSCSRTAPIWYYERSKGSQEEVRK
;
A
#
# COMPACT_ATOMS: atom_id res chain seq x y z
N MET A 1 8.80 -92.95 -12.54
CA MET A 1 8.09 -91.82 -13.19
C MET A 1 7.20 -91.19 -12.13
N GLY A 2 7.61 -90.05 -11.56
CA GLY A 2 6.90 -89.38 -10.49
C GLY A 2 6.86 -87.89 -10.77
N HIS A 3 5.65 -87.34 -10.85
CA HIS A 3 5.36 -85.92 -11.01
C HIS A 3 5.77 -85.11 -9.77
N PHE A 4 6.42 -83.97 -9.99
CA PHE A 4 6.43 -82.86 -9.03
C PHE A 4 5.89 -81.60 -9.72
N SER A 5 4.76 -81.13 -9.20
CA SER A 5 4.05 -79.92 -9.62
C SER A 5 4.66 -78.70 -8.91
N ALA A 6 5.15 -77.73 -9.68
CA ALA A 6 5.59 -76.44 -9.17
C ALA A 6 4.38 -75.50 -9.02
N LYS A 7 4.06 -75.12 -7.77
CA LYS A 7 3.07 -74.08 -7.48
C LYS A 7 3.76 -72.72 -7.42
N THR A 8 3.45 -71.84 -8.36
CA THR A 8 3.84 -70.43 -8.36
C THR A 8 2.95 -69.65 -7.38
N LEU A 9 3.52 -69.08 -6.31
CA LEU A 9 2.83 -68.13 -5.44
C LEU A 9 2.84 -66.73 -6.07
N LEU A 10 1.67 -66.18 -6.35
CA LEU A 10 1.49 -64.79 -6.79
C LEU A 10 1.28 -63.92 -5.54
N ALA A 11 2.25 -63.08 -5.19
CA ALA A 11 2.11 -62.12 -4.09
C ALA A 11 1.38 -60.86 -4.61
N LEU A 12 0.15 -60.63 -4.12
CA LEU A 12 -0.58 -59.38 -4.34
C LEU A 12 -0.01 -58.28 -3.44
N PHE A 13 0.65 -57.30 -4.05
CA PHE A 13 0.98 -56.03 -3.39
C PHE A 13 -0.27 -55.14 -3.37
N VAL A 14 -0.85 -54.95 -2.19
CA VAL A 14 -1.90 -53.96 -1.97
C VAL A 14 -1.21 -52.62 -1.67
N THR A 15 -1.15 -51.74 -2.66
CA THR A 15 -0.72 -50.35 -2.46
C THR A 15 -1.88 -49.55 -1.87
N SER A 16 -1.84 -49.31 -0.56
CA SER A 16 -2.74 -48.37 0.11
C SER A 16 -2.39 -46.94 -0.30
N VAL A 17 -3.17 -46.36 -1.23
CA VAL A 17 -3.10 -44.93 -1.55
C VAL A 17 -3.77 -44.17 -0.41
N ILE A 18 -2.97 -43.65 0.53
CA ILE A 18 -3.45 -42.68 1.51
C ILE A 18 -3.70 -41.38 0.74
N GLY A 19 -4.97 -41.13 0.41
CA GLY A 19 -5.39 -39.85 -0.15
C GLY A 19 -5.17 -38.75 0.88
N VAL A 20 -4.11 -37.96 0.72
CA VAL A 20 -3.98 -36.68 1.44
C VAL A 20 -5.05 -35.76 0.87
N GLN A 21 -6.18 -35.69 1.55
CA GLN A 21 -7.24 -34.74 1.26
C GLN A 21 -6.70 -33.36 1.67
N ALA A 22 -6.06 -32.66 0.74
CA ALA A 22 -5.70 -31.27 0.94
C ALA A 22 -7.01 -30.51 1.21
N SER A 23 -7.23 -30.11 2.46
CA SER A 23 -8.26 -29.14 2.80
C SER A 23 -7.92 -27.88 2.01
N LYS A 24 -8.65 -27.63 0.91
CA LYS A 24 -8.63 -26.33 0.25
C LYS A 24 -9.24 -25.33 1.22
N SER A 25 -8.42 -24.82 2.14
CA SER A 25 -8.79 -23.64 2.92
C SER A 25 -8.90 -22.50 1.91
N SER A 26 -10.12 -22.13 1.55
CA SER A 26 -10.37 -20.97 0.70
C SER A 26 -9.92 -19.73 1.46
N VAL A 27 -9.01 -18.96 0.87
CA VAL A 27 -8.62 -17.63 1.37
C VAL A 27 -9.89 -16.77 1.44
N PRO A 28 -10.27 -16.23 2.62
CA PRO A 28 -11.47 -15.41 2.73
C PRO A 28 -11.41 -14.17 1.85
N ASP A 29 -12.51 -13.91 1.14
CA ASP A 29 -12.66 -12.70 0.34
C ASP A 29 -12.64 -11.43 1.18
N THR A 30 -12.07 -10.38 0.61
CA THR A 30 -11.99 -9.04 1.22
C THR A 30 -12.73 -7.99 0.43
N PHE A 31 -13.57 -8.39 -0.52
CA PHE A 31 -14.31 -7.46 -1.40
C PHE A 31 -15.48 -6.78 -0.66
N PRO A 32 -15.70 -5.47 -0.86
CA PRO A 32 -16.93 -4.80 -0.49
C PRO A 32 -18.07 -5.16 -1.47
N ILE A 33 -19.31 -4.92 -1.05
CA ILE A 33 -20.52 -5.17 -1.85
C ILE A 33 -20.72 -4.00 -2.83
N LEU A 34 -20.13 -4.11 -4.02
CA LEU A 34 -20.19 -3.07 -5.05
C LEU A 34 -21.32 -3.25 -6.08
N LEU A 35 -22.18 -4.26 -5.91
CA LEU A 35 -23.29 -4.52 -6.84
C LEU A 35 -24.22 -3.31 -7.01
N ALA A 36 -24.45 -2.56 -5.93
CA ALA A 36 -25.27 -1.34 -5.95
C ALA A 36 -24.65 -0.21 -6.79
N CYS A 37 -23.35 -0.25 -7.06
CA CYS A 37 -22.65 0.77 -7.84
C CYS A 37 -22.96 0.69 -9.34
N ASN A 38 -23.46 -0.44 -9.83
CA ASN A 38 -23.84 -0.59 -11.25
C ASN A 38 -24.99 0.33 -11.67
N SER A 39 -25.83 0.77 -10.71
CA SER A 39 -26.93 1.71 -10.95
C SER A 39 -26.57 3.16 -10.61
N GLU A 40 -25.37 3.41 -10.09
CA GLU A 40 -24.92 4.76 -9.76
C GLU A 40 -24.30 5.44 -10.99
N PRO A 41 -24.42 6.78 -11.10
CA PRO A 41 -23.76 7.51 -12.16
C PRO A 41 -22.23 7.39 -12.03
N SER A 42 -21.57 7.19 -13.16
CA SER A 42 -20.12 7.03 -13.22
C SER A 42 -19.44 8.39 -13.38
N PHE A 43 -18.68 8.80 -12.38
CA PHE A 43 -17.90 10.04 -12.39
C PHE A 43 -16.59 9.86 -11.63
N PHE A 44 -15.58 10.65 -11.98
CA PHE A 44 -14.37 10.76 -11.18
C PHE A 44 -14.68 11.53 -9.89
N SER A 45 -14.17 11.05 -8.76
CA SER A 45 -14.19 11.79 -7.50
C SER A 45 -13.62 13.20 -7.70
N CYS A 46 -14.10 14.18 -6.93
CA CYS A 46 -13.78 15.60 -7.08
C CYS A 46 -14.16 16.29 -8.39
N GLU A 47 -14.68 15.57 -9.39
CA GLU A 47 -15.17 16.17 -10.66
C GLU A 47 -16.70 16.26 -10.71
N ASN A 48 -17.40 15.48 -9.88
CA ASN A 48 -18.85 15.54 -9.78
C ASN A 48 -19.30 16.65 -8.83
N THR A 49 -20.25 17.47 -9.30
CA THR A 49 -20.85 18.56 -8.52
C THR A 49 -22.19 18.17 -7.90
N THR A 50 -22.70 16.97 -8.19
CA THR A 50 -23.92 16.44 -7.59
C THR A 50 -23.62 15.61 -6.34
N PRO A 51 -24.51 15.56 -5.34
CA PRO A 51 -24.30 14.73 -4.16
C PRO A 51 -24.12 13.25 -4.51
N VAL A 52 -23.09 12.62 -3.94
CA VAL A 52 -22.89 11.17 -4.05
C VAL A 52 -23.98 10.46 -3.25
N LYS A 53 -24.87 9.73 -3.93
CA LYS A 53 -25.99 9.02 -3.27
C LYS A 53 -25.53 7.80 -2.49
N ASN A 54 -24.57 7.06 -3.03
CA ASN A 54 -23.99 5.88 -2.40
C ASN A 54 -22.47 6.07 -2.21
N ALA A 55 -22.07 6.36 -0.98
CA ALA A 55 -20.67 6.63 -0.62
C ALA A 55 -19.76 5.38 -0.76
N CYS A 56 -20.32 4.17 -0.89
CA CYS A 56 -19.54 2.96 -1.20
C CYS A 56 -19.05 2.91 -2.65
N CYS A 57 -19.58 3.76 -3.53
CA CYS A 57 -19.31 3.73 -4.97
C CYS A 57 -18.35 4.82 -5.45
N SER A 58 -17.98 5.75 -4.58
CA SER A 58 -17.00 6.79 -4.85
C SER A 58 -16.41 7.29 -3.53
N PRO A 59 -15.09 7.51 -3.43
CA PRO A 59 -14.48 8.09 -2.24
C PRO A 59 -15.07 9.46 -1.92
N THR A 60 -15.72 9.58 -0.77
CA THR A 60 -16.33 10.82 -0.28
C THR A 60 -16.57 10.80 1.24
N PRO A 61 -16.10 11.81 2.02
CA PRO A 61 -15.05 12.76 1.64
C PRO A 61 -13.74 12.04 1.30
N GLY A 62 -12.69 12.76 0.91
CA GLY A 62 -11.42 12.12 0.55
C GLY A 62 -11.26 11.76 -0.92
N GLY A 63 -11.94 12.47 -1.81
CA GLY A 63 -11.97 12.17 -3.24
C GLY A 63 -10.66 12.43 -4.00
N LEU A 64 -9.69 13.15 -3.40
CA LEU A 64 -8.36 13.34 -3.96
C LEU A 64 -7.43 12.27 -3.35
N VAL A 65 -7.21 11.18 -4.06
CA VAL A 65 -6.52 10.01 -3.53
C VAL A 65 -5.03 10.06 -3.88
N LEU A 66 -4.19 10.08 -2.86
CA LEU A 66 -2.74 10.13 -2.98
C LEU A 66 -2.15 8.74 -2.77
N LEU A 67 -1.32 8.27 -3.70
CA LEU A 67 -0.32 7.25 -3.36
C LEU A 67 0.97 7.96 -2.97
N THR A 68 1.49 7.66 -1.79
CA THR A 68 2.74 8.22 -1.28
C THR A 68 3.84 7.17 -1.19
N GLN A 69 5.06 7.56 -1.52
CA GLN A 69 6.22 6.68 -1.54
C GLN A 69 7.44 7.32 -0.87
N PHE A 70 8.28 6.47 -0.29
CA PHE A 70 9.56 6.83 0.32
C PHE A 70 10.75 6.43 -0.56
N TRP A 71 11.75 7.30 -0.56
CA TRP A 71 13.14 6.91 -0.79
C TRP A 71 13.93 7.02 0.51
N SER A 72 14.09 5.87 1.17
CA SER A 72 14.97 5.73 2.32
C SER A 72 16.33 5.15 1.89
N THR A 73 17.41 5.61 2.53
CA THR A 73 18.75 5.04 2.34
C THR A 73 19.09 3.94 3.34
N TYR A 74 18.34 3.86 4.45
CA TYR A 74 18.46 2.85 5.50
C TYR A 74 17.13 2.68 6.25
N THR A 75 16.96 1.56 6.95
CA THR A 75 15.78 1.23 7.77
C THR A 75 16.02 1.48 9.25
N GLY A 76 17.26 1.38 9.74
CA GLY A 76 17.57 1.44 11.17
C GLY A 76 17.30 0.12 11.91
N LEU A 77 16.72 -0.87 11.22
CA LEU A 77 16.45 -2.22 11.72
C LEU A 77 17.13 -3.30 10.85
N GLU A 78 18.20 -2.96 10.14
CA GLU A 78 18.96 -3.89 9.28
C GLU A 78 19.45 -5.11 10.06
N LYS A 79 19.85 -4.91 11.34
CA LYS A 79 20.27 -5.99 12.24
C LYS A 79 19.14 -6.98 12.55
N LYS A 80 17.88 -6.56 12.40
CA LYS A 80 16.69 -7.42 12.53
C LYS A 80 16.20 -7.97 11.18
N GLY A 81 16.95 -7.74 10.10
CA GLY A 81 16.62 -8.22 8.75
C GLY A 81 15.69 -7.33 7.95
N GLN A 82 15.18 -6.22 8.51
CA GLN A 82 14.37 -5.26 7.76
C GLN A 82 15.26 -4.48 6.78
N LYS A 83 15.07 -4.74 5.49
CA LYS A 83 15.87 -4.18 4.39
C LYS A 83 14.97 -3.54 3.36
N LEU A 84 15.59 -2.72 2.52
CA LEU A 84 14.90 -2.01 1.44
C LEU A 84 15.06 -2.77 0.10
N PRO A 85 14.05 -2.78 -0.77
CA PRO A 85 14.07 -3.54 -2.01
C PRO A 85 14.91 -2.83 -3.07
N LYS A 86 16.01 -3.44 -3.54
CA LYS A 86 16.89 -2.80 -4.53
C LYS A 86 16.11 -2.44 -5.81
N GLY A 87 16.37 -1.25 -6.36
CA GLY A 87 15.74 -0.80 -7.59
C GLY A 87 14.25 -0.48 -7.47
N SER A 88 13.79 -0.09 -6.27
CA SER A 88 12.38 0.20 -6.02
C SER A 88 12.23 1.24 -4.90
N TRP A 89 11.27 2.15 -5.06
CA TRP A 89 10.77 3.00 -3.98
C TRP A 89 9.82 2.18 -3.10
N THR A 90 9.69 2.53 -1.83
CA THR A 90 8.80 1.83 -0.89
C THR A 90 7.51 2.61 -0.68
N ILE A 91 6.42 1.93 -0.40
CA ILE A 91 5.13 2.52 -0.05
C ILE A 91 5.28 3.31 1.25
N HIS A 92 4.76 4.53 1.27
CA HIS A 92 4.46 5.27 2.49
C HIS A 92 2.99 5.00 2.85
N GLY A 93 2.04 5.32 1.98
CA GLY A 93 0.63 5.01 2.19
C GLY A 93 -0.28 5.34 1.01
N LEU A 94 -1.59 5.18 1.25
CA LEU A 94 -2.67 5.61 0.37
C LEU A 94 -3.58 6.54 1.16
N TRP A 95 -3.65 7.81 0.78
CA TRP A 95 -4.29 8.86 1.58
C TRP A 95 -5.48 9.48 0.86
N PRO A 96 -6.61 9.66 1.54
CA PRO A 96 -7.76 10.34 0.99
C PRO A 96 -7.79 11.82 1.44
N ASP A 97 -7.36 12.71 0.55
CA ASP A 97 -7.45 14.15 0.77
C ASP A 97 -8.81 14.68 0.27
N ASN A 98 -9.28 15.77 0.87
CA ASN A 98 -10.39 16.53 0.37
C ASN A 98 -10.04 17.14 -1.01
N CYS A 99 -11.06 17.44 -1.81
CA CYS A 99 -10.88 17.94 -3.17
C CYS A 99 -10.18 19.31 -3.25
N ASP A 100 -10.11 20.05 -2.14
CA ASP A 100 -9.38 21.31 -2.02
C ASP A 100 -7.91 21.13 -1.58
N GLY A 101 -7.47 19.90 -1.35
CA GLY A 101 -6.13 19.56 -0.85
C GLY A 101 -5.96 19.65 0.67
N SER A 102 -7.02 19.97 1.43
CA SER A 102 -7.05 19.69 2.86
C SER A 102 -7.24 18.19 3.12
N TYR A 103 -7.10 17.73 4.37
CA TYR A 103 -7.27 16.33 4.71
C TYR A 103 -7.84 16.17 6.11
N GLU A 104 -8.50 15.04 6.32
CA GLU A 104 -8.93 14.57 7.63
C GLU A 104 -7.97 13.48 8.14
N GLN A 105 -8.04 13.16 9.44
CA GLN A 105 -7.20 12.12 10.02
C GLN A 105 -7.88 11.44 11.20
N TYR A 106 -7.65 10.13 11.37
CA TYR A 106 -8.22 9.32 12.46
C TYR A 106 -9.75 9.45 12.58
N CYS A 107 -10.46 9.36 11.45
CA CYS A 107 -11.89 9.66 11.36
C CYS A 107 -12.80 8.61 12.01
N ASP A 108 -12.28 7.42 12.32
CA ASP A 108 -13.00 6.38 13.05
C ASP A 108 -12.10 5.72 14.12
N LEU A 109 -12.24 6.20 15.36
CA LEU A 109 -11.47 5.68 16.50
C LEU A 109 -11.87 4.25 16.90
N SER A 110 -13.03 3.73 16.45
CA SER A 110 -13.41 2.34 16.70
C SER A 110 -12.61 1.34 15.85
N ARG A 111 -11.99 1.83 14.77
CA ARG A 111 -11.11 1.10 13.86
C ARG A 111 -9.66 1.59 13.93
N GLN A 112 -9.27 2.14 15.07
CA GLN A 112 -7.91 2.56 15.35
C GLN A 112 -7.06 1.34 15.77
N TYR A 113 -5.89 1.18 15.14
CA TYR A 113 -4.90 0.13 15.45
C TYR A 113 -3.46 0.66 15.61
N ASP A 114 -3.24 1.98 15.51
CA ASP A 114 -1.91 2.60 15.58
C ASP A 114 -1.35 2.62 17.03
N PRO A 115 -0.21 1.97 17.31
CA PRO A 115 0.40 1.99 18.63
C PRO A 115 1.05 3.33 19.00
N VAL A 116 1.35 4.20 18.03
CA VAL A 116 1.99 5.50 18.27
C VAL A 116 1.31 6.60 17.43
N PRO A 117 0.06 6.98 17.78
CA PRO A 117 -0.68 8.00 17.03
C PRO A 117 0.10 9.30 16.85
N SER A 118 0.20 9.75 15.60
CA SER A 118 0.78 11.04 15.22
C SER A 118 -0.19 11.82 14.32
N PRO A 119 -0.77 12.93 14.81
CA PRO A 119 -0.59 13.51 16.16
C PRO A 119 -1.20 12.63 17.27
N ALA A 120 -0.78 12.86 18.53
CA ALA A 120 -1.34 12.17 19.69
C ALA A 120 -2.70 12.76 20.16
N ASN A 121 -3.00 13.99 19.76
CA ASN A 121 -4.24 14.69 20.11
C ASN A 121 -4.79 15.40 18.87
N PHE A 122 -6.11 15.45 18.77
CA PHE A 122 -6.80 16.36 17.85
C PHE A 122 -6.58 17.83 18.25
N PRO A 123 -6.78 18.79 17.33
CA PRO A 123 -6.67 20.22 17.64
C PRO A 123 -7.59 20.69 18.78
N ASN A 124 -8.72 20.01 19.01
CA ASN A 124 -9.64 20.29 20.10
C ASN A 124 -9.20 19.69 21.46
N GLY A 125 -8.03 19.05 21.53
CA GLY A 125 -7.49 18.43 22.74
C GLY A 125 -7.96 16.99 22.99
N THR A 126 -8.83 16.43 22.15
CA THR A 126 -9.24 15.02 22.27
C THR A 126 -8.05 14.10 21.99
N VAL A 127 -7.78 13.19 22.92
CA VAL A 127 -6.68 12.21 22.79
C VAL A 127 -7.04 11.16 21.75
N ILE A 128 -6.11 10.85 20.85
CA ILE A 128 -6.22 9.68 19.97
C ILE A 128 -5.69 8.48 20.75
N PRO A 129 -6.53 7.46 21.02
CA PRO A 129 -6.14 6.33 21.86
C PRO A 129 -5.00 5.54 21.21
N THR A 130 -4.01 5.17 22.01
CA THR A 130 -2.96 4.22 21.61
C THR A 130 -3.52 2.80 21.53
N TRP A 131 -3.24 2.11 20.43
CA TRP A 131 -3.54 0.69 20.31
C TRP A 131 -2.57 -0.15 21.13
N THR A 132 -3.11 -1.10 21.90
CA THR A 132 -2.33 -2.06 22.71
C THR A 132 -2.60 -3.52 22.34
N GLY A 133 -3.42 -3.74 21.30
CA GLY A 133 -3.72 -5.07 20.81
C GLY A 133 -2.67 -5.60 19.83
N PRO A 134 -2.95 -6.74 19.17
CA PRO A 134 -2.04 -7.32 18.20
C PRO A 134 -1.89 -6.42 16.96
N GLY A 135 -0.72 -6.49 16.32
CA GLY A 135 -0.43 -5.74 15.10
C GLY A 135 -1.29 -6.18 13.91
N VAL A 136 -1.46 -5.28 12.94
CA VAL A 136 -2.25 -5.51 11.71
C VAL A 136 -1.72 -6.68 10.87
N ASP A 137 -0.45 -7.04 11.01
CA ASP A 137 0.13 -8.24 10.39
C ASP A 137 -0.58 -9.53 10.84
N THR A 138 -1.07 -9.57 12.08
CA THR A 138 -1.85 -10.70 12.60
C THR A 138 -3.23 -10.80 11.94
N PHE A 139 -3.81 -9.66 11.53
CA PHE A 139 -5.09 -9.63 10.83
C PHE A 139 -4.93 -10.21 9.43
N ILE A 140 -3.86 -9.81 8.73
CA ILE A 140 -3.51 -10.31 7.40
C ILE A 140 -3.28 -11.83 7.44
N LYS A 141 -2.53 -12.33 8.44
CA LYS A 141 -2.32 -13.78 8.65
C LYS A 141 -3.64 -14.53 8.90
N LYS A 142 -4.55 -13.96 9.70
CA LYS A 142 -5.86 -14.58 9.98
C LYS A 142 -6.73 -14.71 8.73
N PHE A 143 -6.55 -13.83 7.75
CA PHE A 143 -7.17 -13.95 6.42
C PHE A 143 -6.38 -14.87 5.46
N GLY A 144 -5.31 -15.54 5.91
CA GLY A 144 -4.50 -16.43 5.06
C GLY A 144 -3.76 -15.70 3.94
N ARG A 145 -3.53 -14.39 4.08
CA ARG A 145 -2.94 -13.52 3.04
C ARG A 145 -1.41 -13.43 3.16
N GLU A 146 -0.74 -14.58 3.23
CA GLU A 146 0.72 -14.68 3.37
C GLU A 146 1.47 -13.94 2.25
N GLY A 147 0.98 -14.02 1.00
CA GLY A 147 1.58 -13.32 -0.14
C GLY A 147 1.51 -11.79 -0.01
N LEU A 148 0.39 -11.27 0.51
CA LEU A 148 0.22 -9.84 0.81
C LEU A 148 1.21 -9.41 1.90
N LEU A 149 1.25 -10.14 3.01
CA LEU A 149 2.16 -9.83 4.11
C LEU A 149 3.63 -9.88 3.67
N LYS A 150 4.00 -10.85 2.84
CA LYS A 150 5.34 -10.94 2.26
C LYS A 150 5.66 -9.70 1.41
N TYR A 151 4.74 -9.29 0.54
CA TYR A 151 4.92 -8.09 -0.27
C TYR A 151 5.10 -6.85 0.60
N MET A 152 4.24 -6.65 1.61
CA MET A 152 4.34 -5.51 2.52
C MET A 152 5.67 -5.49 3.28
N ASN A 153 6.14 -6.65 3.75
CA ASN A 153 7.47 -6.75 4.38
C ASN A 153 8.64 -6.46 3.45
N THR A 154 8.44 -6.50 2.13
CA THR A 154 9.46 -6.16 1.13
C THR A 154 9.36 -4.70 0.68
N TYR A 155 8.15 -4.17 0.51
CA TYR A 155 7.92 -2.90 -0.20
C TYR A 155 7.26 -1.80 0.64
N TRP A 156 6.78 -2.07 1.85
CA TRP A 156 6.14 -1.09 2.73
C TRP A 156 6.90 -1.02 4.05
N ILE A 157 8.08 -0.39 3.99
CA ILE A 157 9.11 -0.48 5.02
C ILE A 157 9.09 0.74 5.93
N ASN A 158 9.01 0.50 7.24
CA ASN A 158 9.11 1.55 8.24
C ASN A 158 10.58 1.92 8.53
N GLN A 159 10.81 3.14 9.01
CA GLN A 159 12.14 3.64 9.39
C GLN A 159 12.24 3.74 10.91
N GLY A 160 13.21 3.05 11.50
CA GLY A 160 13.50 3.06 12.94
C GLY A 160 12.57 2.18 13.79
N ALA A 161 11.48 1.66 13.22
CA ALA A 161 10.46 0.88 13.91
C ALA A 161 9.95 -0.30 13.07
N PRO A 162 9.26 -1.29 13.68
CA PRO A 162 8.63 -2.39 12.95
C PRO A 162 7.69 -1.91 11.84
N ASN A 163 7.65 -2.64 10.73
CA ASN A 163 6.75 -2.31 9.61
C ASN A 163 5.27 -2.28 10.03
N ALA A 164 4.86 -3.18 10.93
CA ALA A 164 3.48 -3.26 11.40
C ALA A 164 2.98 -1.96 12.08
N ASP A 165 3.87 -1.19 12.70
CA ASP A 165 3.53 0.08 13.33
C ASP A 165 3.15 1.12 12.27
N LEU A 166 3.92 1.19 11.17
CA LEU A 166 3.60 2.05 10.02
C LEU A 166 2.29 1.59 9.38
N TRP A 167 2.11 0.30 9.10
CA TRP A 167 0.89 -0.18 8.46
C TRP A 167 -0.37 0.11 9.29
N ALA A 168 -0.24 0.06 10.62
CA ALA A 168 -1.31 0.40 11.54
C ALA A 168 -1.58 1.91 11.55
N HIS A 169 -0.54 2.75 11.53
CA HIS A 169 -0.63 4.20 11.35
C HIS A 169 -1.39 4.55 10.08
N GLU A 170 -0.95 4.01 8.94
CA GLU A 170 -1.51 4.33 7.63
C GLU A 170 -2.99 3.97 7.53
N PHE A 171 -3.38 2.80 8.03
CA PHE A 171 -4.80 2.44 8.07
C PHE A 171 -5.58 3.36 9.02
N SER A 172 -5.14 3.48 10.28
CA SER A 172 -5.88 4.18 11.32
C SER A 172 -6.07 5.65 11.03
N LYS A 173 -5.03 6.29 10.49
CA LYS A 173 -5.00 7.71 10.21
C LYS A 173 -5.71 8.06 8.91
N HIS A 174 -5.49 7.28 7.85
CA HIS A 174 -5.91 7.65 6.49
C HIS A 174 -7.09 6.83 5.98
N ALA A 175 -7.04 5.50 6.06
CA ALA A 175 -8.10 4.64 5.51
C ALA A 175 -9.45 4.83 6.21
N THR A 176 -9.44 5.25 7.48
CA THR A 176 -10.67 5.55 8.22
C THR A 176 -11.38 6.83 7.75
N CYS A 177 -10.73 7.65 6.92
CA CYS A 177 -11.21 8.95 6.46
C CYS A 177 -11.79 8.96 5.04
N THR A 178 -12.02 7.78 4.46
CA THR A 178 -12.70 7.63 3.16
C THR A 178 -13.79 6.58 3.25
N SER A 179 -14.89 6.83 2.54
CA SER A 179 -16.12 6.04 2.64
C SER A 179 -16.02 4.63 2.08
N THR A 180 -15.16 4.38 1.09
CA THR A 180 -15.19 3.09 0.39
C THR A 180 -14.67 1.93 1.23
N PHE A 181 -13.97 2.21 2.34
CA PHE A 181 -13.57 1.22 3.34
C PHE A 181 -14.52 1.16 4.55
N ASP A 182 -15.65 1.86 4.53
CA ASP A 182 -16.61 1.81 5.62
C ASP A 182 -17.23 0.43 5.76
N LEU A 183 -17.46 0.01 7.01
CA LEU A 183 -17.98 -1.32 7.33
C LEU A 183 -19.34 -1.59 6.69
N THR A 184 -20.14 -0.54 6.47
CA THR A 184 -21.44 -0.61 5.79
C THR A 184 -21.31 -1.10 4.35
N CYS A 185 -20.19 -0.82 3.67
CA CYS A 185 -19.91 -1.28 2.32
C CYS A 185 -19.62 -2.78 2.24
N TYR A 186 -19.29 -3.43 3.36
CA TYR A 186 -19.09 -4.88 3.44
C TYR A 186 -20.35 -5.66 3.85
N GLY A 187 -21.40 -4.94 4.27
CA GLY A 187 -22.70 -5.49 4.64
C GLY A 187 -22.70 -6.46 5.82
N SER A 188 -23.76 -7.25 5.94
CA SER A 188 -23.97 -8.19 7.06
C SER A 188 -22.96 -9.35 7.08
N SER A 189 -22.27 -9.58 5.97
CA SER A 189 -21.21 -10.59 5.84
C SER A 189 -19.83 -10.12 6.28
N TYR A 190 -19.70 -8.86 6.75
CA TYR A 190 -18.43 -8.29 7.18
C TYR A 190 -17.73 -9.20 8.20
N LYS A 191 -16.47 -9.53 7.92
CA LYS A 191 -15.58 -10.20 8.87
C LYS A 191 -14.66 -9.16 9.49
N LYS A 192 -14.50 -9.18 10.82
CA LYS A 192 -13.62 -8.24 11.52
C LYS A 192 -12.24 -8.16 10.86
N HIS A 193 -11.82 -6.95 10.50
CA HIS A 193 -10.60 -6.56 9.76
C HIS A 193 -10.59 -6.84 8.25
N GLN A 194 -11.72 -7.16 7.63
CA GLN A 194 -11.82 -7.34 6.19
C GLN A 194 -11.45 -6.06 5.42
N ASP A 195 -11.90 -4.91 5.91
CA ASP A 195 -11.61 -3.57 5.42
C ASP A 195 -10.12 -3.23 5.54
N VAL A 196 -9.48 -3.61 6.66
CA VAL A 196 -8.04 -3.41 6.89
C VAL A 196 -7.21 -4.15 5.85
N VAL A 197 -7.50 -5.44 5.63
CA VAL A 197 -6.79 -6.23 4.63
C VAL A 197 -7.04 -5.68 3.22
N ASN A 198 -8.26 -5.23 2.95
CA ASN A 198 -8.62 -4.67 1.65
C ASN A 198 -7.91 -3.33 1.36
N TYR A 199 -7.69 -2.49 2.38
CA TYR A 199 -6.91 -1.25 2.26
C TYR A 199 -5.49 -1.51 1.77
N TYR A 200 -4.81 -2.53 2.34
CA TYR A 200 -3.46 -2.87 1.92
C TYR A 200 -3.41 -3.38 0.47
N ASP A 201 -4.40 -4.16 0.04
CA ASP A 201 -4.52 -4.55 -1.37
C ASP A 201 -4.70 -3.33 -2.29
N ALA A 202 -5.53 -2.37 -1.89
CA ALA A 202 -5.78 -1.15 -2.65
C ALA A 202 -4.51 -0.28 -2.77
N ALA A 203 -3.80 -0.07 -1.66
CA ALA A 203 -2.55 0.69 -1.63
C ALA A 203 -1.47 0.04 -2.50
N ILE A 204 -1.34 -1.29 -2.48
CA ILE A 204 -0.40 -2.02 -3.33
C ILE A 204 -0.81 -1.94 -4.81
N ARG A 205 -2.11 -2.07 -5.12
CA ARG A 205 -2.60 -1.90 -6.49
C ARG A 205 -2.27 -0.51 -7.03
N ALA A 206 -2.49 0.53 -6.22
CA ALA A 206 -2.09 1.89 -6.57
C ALA A 206 -0.57 1.99 -6.75
N ASN A 207 0.23 1.38 -5.86
CA ASN A 207 1.70 1.37 -5.96
C ASN A 207 2.23 0.81 -7.28
N HIS A 208 1.58 -0.23 -7.81
CA HIS A 208 1.95 -0.80 -9.10
C HIS A 208 1.76 0.14 -10.30
N LEU A 209 0.93 1.19 -10.18
CA LEU A 209 0.77 2.20 -11.22
C LEU A 209 1.95 3.16 -11.32
N TYR A 210 2.77 3.26 -10.26
CA TYR A 210 3.85 4.25 -10.16
C TYR A 210 5.20 3.57 -9.84
N PRO A 211 5.83 2.90 -10.83
CA PRO A 211 7.16 2.32 -10.70
C PRO A 211 8.24 3.41 -10.75
N THR A 212 8.26 4.27 -9.72
CA THR A 212 9.06 5.50 -9.64
C THR A 212 10.53 5.32 -9.94
N PHE A 213 11.14 4.24 -9.42
CA PHE A 213 12.55 3.95 -9.71
C PHE A 213 12.79 3.80 -11.20
N ASP A 214 11.95 3.02 -11.88
CA ASP A 214 12.09 2.71 -13.30
C ASP A 214 11.79 3.97 -14.16
N ILE A 215 10.80 4.78 -13.77
CA ILE A 215 10.47 6.06 -14.43
C ILE A 215 11.66 7.03 -14.39
N LEU A 216 12.25 7.23 -13.21
CA LEU A 216 13.41 8.10 -13.05
C LEU A 216 14.63 7.52 -13.82
N ALA A 217 14.87 6.22 -13.70
CA ALA A 217 15.98 5.56 -14.36
C ALA A 217 15.90 5.63 -15.89
N ALA A 218 14.71 5.57 -16.47
CA ALA A 218 14.48 5.74 -17.92
C ALA A 218 14.92 7.13 -18.42
N SER A 219 14.97 8.14 -17.54
CA SER A 219 15.48 9.48 -17.82
C SER A 219 16.94 9.69 -17.38
N GLY A 220 17.66 8.62 -17.05
CA GLY A 220 19.04 8.67 -16.54
C GLY A 220 19.16 9.18 -15.10
N ILE A 221 18.05 9.26 -14.36
CA ILE A 221 18.02 9.69 -12.96
C ILE A 221 18.07 8.43 -12.08
N VAL A 222 19.22 8.20 -11.47
CA VAL A 222 19.49 7.02 -10.63
C VAL A 222 20.12 7.45 -9.30
N PRO A 223 20.00 6.64 -8.24
CA PRO A 223 20.67 6.94 -6.99
C PRO A 223 22.18 7.07 -7.18
N SER A 224 22.78 8.11 -6.59
CA SER A 224 24.20 8.41 -6.72
C SER A 224 24.72 9.20 -5.53
N ASN A 225 25.93 8.88 -5.10
CA ASN A 225 26.68 9.66 -4.10
C ASN A 225 27.60 10.72 -4.74
N LYS A 226 27.53 10.90 -6.07
CA LYS A 226 28.44 11.77 -6.85
C LYS A 226 27.73 12.77 -7.74
N THR A 227 26.47 12.52 -8.07
CA THR A 227 25.68 13.34 -8.98
C THR A 227 24.39 13.79 -8.31
N SER A 228 23.94 14.98 -8.66
CA SER A 228 22.69 15.58 -8.21
C SER A 228 21.84 15.98 -9.41
N TYR A 229 20.58 16.30 -9.15
CA TYR A 229 19.58 16.67 -10.15
C TYR A 229 18.95 18.02 -9.80
N THR A 230 18.38 18.70 -10.79
CA THR A 230 17.49 19.84 -10.53
C THR A 230 16.05 19.36 -10.29
N LEU A 231 15.23 20.18 -9.64
CA LEU A 231 13.81 19.86 -9.47
C LEU A 231 13.10 19.69 -10.82
N ASP A 232 13.43 20.54 -11.79
CA ASP A 232 12.83 20.49 -13.13
C ASP A 232 13.15 19.17 -13.85
N GLN A 233 14.38 18.63 -13.71
CA GLN A 233 14.72 17.33 -14.28
C GLN A 233 13.85 16.20 -13.69
N LEU A 234 13.65 16.21 -12.37
CA LEU A 234 12.81 15.22 -11.68
C LEU A 234 11.33 15.35 -12.10
N GLU A 235 10.80 16.57 -12.12
CA GLU A 235 9.40 16.84 -12.50
C GLU A 235 9.12 16.49 -13.96
N ILE A 236 10.04 16.80 -14.88
CA ILE A 236 9.92 16.45 -16.30
C ILE A 236 9.92 14.93 -16.47
N ALA A 237 10.85 14.22 -15.83
CA ALA A 237 10.94 12.76 -15.92
C ALA A 237 9.62 12.10 -15.47
N LEU A 238 9.10 12.51 -14.31
CA LEU A 238 7.87 11.97 -13.73
C LEU A 238 6.62 12.35 -14.56
N THR A 239 6.49 13.63 -14.92
CA THR A 239 5.31 14.13 -15.66
C THR A 239 5.22 13.50 -17.06
N SER A 240 6.36 13.25 -17.71
CA SER A 240 6.39 12.65 -19.07
C SER A 240 5.82 11.24 -19.13
N GLN A 241 5.91 10.46 -18.06
CA GLN A 241 5.41 9.08 -17.98
C GLN A 241 4.03 9.00 -17.34
N ILE A 242 3.75 9.85 -16.35
CA ILE A 242 2.51 9.80 -15.57
C ILE A 242 1.41 10.69 -16.14
N GLY A 243 1.76 11.75 -16.89
CA GLY A 243 0.82 12.74 -17.41
C GLY A 243 0.43 13.84 -16.42
N ALA A 244 0.93 13.78 -15.17
CA ALA A 244 0.73 14.79 -14.16
C ALA A 244 1.96 14.96 -13.26
N THR A 245 2.18 16.18 -12.76
CA THR A 245 3.32 16.49 -11.89
C THR A 245 2.99 16.10 -10.44
N PRO A 246 3.72 15.13 -9.83
CA PRO A 246 3.53 14.75 -8.43
C PRO A 246 4.14 15.78 -7.47
N TYR A 247 3.88 15.63 -6.18
CA TYR A 247 4.65 16.31 -5.14
C TYR A 247 6.01 15.63 -4.98
N LEU A 248 7.09 16.41 -4.89
CA LEU A 248 8.42 15.95 -4.50
C LEU A 248 8.78 16.45 -3.10
N GLY A 249 9.10 15.52 -2.21
CA GLY A 249 9.49 15.79 -0.83
C GLY A 249 10.99 15.68 -0.63
N CYS A 250 11.62 16.76 -0.16
CA CYS A 250 13.04 16.77 0.18
C CYS A 250 13.31 17.11 1.65
N ARG A 251 14.28 16.41 2.23
CA ARG A 251 14.89 16.71 3.53
C ARG A 251 16.08 17.65 3.37
N ASN A 252 16.71 17.99 4.50
CA ASN A 252 17.94 18.77 4.58
C ASN A 252 17.85 20.09 3.77
N ASN A 253 16.91 20.95 4.15
CA ASN A 253 16.65 22.24 3.50
C ASN A 253 16.38 22.10 2.00
N GLY A 254 15.60 21.10 1.62
CA GLY A 254 15.15 20.90 0.23
C GLY A 254 16.19 20.26 -0.70
N THR A 255 17.29 19.71 -0.18
CA THR A 255 18.39 19.20 -1.02
C THR A 255 18.51 17.68 -1.08
N VAL A 256 17.73 16.92 -0.30
CA VAL A 256 17.80 15.45 -0.30
C VAL A 256 16.43 14.85 -0.59
N LEU A 257 16.27 14.26 -1.77
CA LEU A 257 15.02 13.64 -2.20
C LEU A 257 14.64 12.48 -1.27
N SER A 258 13.39 12.46 -0.81
CA SER A 258 12.93 11.52 0.21
C SER A 258 11.50 10.99 0.03
N GLU A 259 10.63 11.76 -0.64
CA GLU A 259 9.22 11.38 -0.81
C GLU A 259 8.68 11.79 -2.17
N LEU A 260 7.68 11.04 -2.63
CA LEU A 260 6.90 11.33 -3.83
C LEU A 260 5.43 11.02 -3.57
N TRP A 261 4.53 11.97 -3.89
CA TRP A 261 3.08 11.78 -3.76
C TRP A 261 2.37 11.96 -5.11
N TYR A 262 1.66 10.93 -5.53
CA TYR A 262 0.90 10.87 -6.78
C TYR A 262 -0.58 11.10 -6.50
N PHE A 263 -1.11 12.21 -7.00
CA PHE A 263 -2.49 12.64 -6.76
C PHE A 263 -3.41 12.12 -7.84
N ASN A 264 -4.59 11.65 -7.43
CA ASN A 264 -5.55 11.05 -8.35
C ASN A 264 -6.98 11.43 -8.02
N HIS A 265 -7.79 11.56 -9.06
CA HIS A 265 -9.22 11.34 -8.96
C HIS A 265 -9.53 9.87 -9.28
N VAL A 266 -10.57 9.32 -8.67
CA VAL A 266 -10.94 7.90 -8.77
C VAL A 266 -12.32 7.75 -9.38
N LEU A 267 -12.40 6.95 -10.44
CA LEU A 267 -13.66 6.47 -11.01
C LEU A 267 -14.02 5.13 -10.36
N GLY A 268 -15.12 5.09 -9.60
CA GLY A 268 -15.45 3.94 -8.76
C GLY A 268 -14.76 4.07 -7.40
N THR A 269 -14.13 2.99 -6.92
CA THR A 269 -13.54 2.95 -5.56
C THR A 269 -12.02 2.84 -5.58
N GLU A 270 -11.35 3.13 -4.47
CA GLU A 270 -9.91 2.98 -4.31
C GLU A 270 -9.47 1.53 -4.57
N GLN A 271 -10.27 0.56 -4.12
CA GLN A 271 -9.90 -0.85 -4.19
C GLN A 271 -9.89 -1.39 -5.64
N TYR A 272 -10.84 -0.98 -6.48
CA TYR A 272 -11.05 -1.61 -7.80
C TYR A 272 -11.29 -0.62 -8.96
N GLY A 273 -11.36 0.68 -8.67
CA GLY A 273 -11.62 1.73 -9.65
C GLY A 273 -10.41 2.16 -10.47
N THR A 274 -10.65 3.12 -11.36
CA THR A 274 -9.62 3.71 -12.22
C THR A 274 -9.08 4.99 -11.61
N TYR A 275 -7.74 5.06 -11.51
CA TYR A 275 -7.03 6.24 -11.03
C TYR A 275 -6.71 7.14 -12.22
N LYS A 276 -7.11 8.40 -12.15
CA LYS A 276 -6.77 9.46 -13.10
C LYS A 276 -5.75 10.38 -12.44
N PRO A 277 -4.48 10.36 -12.88
CA PRO A 277 -3.46 11.26 -12.34
C PRO A 277 -3.86 12.72 -12.54
N VAL A 278 -3.68 13.52 -11.49
CA VAL A 278 -3.88 14.97 -11.51
C VAL A 278 -2.66 15.67 -10.93
N LYS A 279 -2.51 16.95 -11.27
CA LYS A 279 -1.40 17.77 -10.74
C LYS A 279 -1.50 17.85 -9.23
N SER A 280 -0.36 17.74 -8.55
CA SER A 280 -0.26 17.95 -7.10
C SER A 280 -0.93 19.25 -6.66
N THR A 281 -1.74 19.18 -5.60
CA THR A 281 -2.29 20.33 -4.88
C THR A 281 -1.29 20.89 -3.87
N THR A 282 -0.23 20.15 -3.55
CA THR A 282 0.84 20.56 -2.63
C THR A 282 2.09 21.02 -3.39
N THR A 283 2.72 22.10 -2.92
CA THR A 283 3.99 22.58 -3.48
C THR A 283 5.16 21.72 -2.99
N SER A 284 6.06 21.31 -3.90
CA SER A 284 7.28 20.58 -3.59
C SER A 284 8.09 21.26 -2.47
N SER A 285 8.66 20.46 -1.56
CA SER A 285 9.59 20.94 -0.53
C SER A 285 11.05 20.94 -1.00
N CYS A 286 11.32 20.45 -2.21
CA CYS A 286 12.65 20.47 -2.80
C CYS A 286 13.04 21.87 -3.29
N SER A 287 14.33 22.17 -3.19
CA SER A 287 14.88 23.45 -3.65
C SER A 287 14.79 23.57 -5.17
N ARG A 288 14.35 24.73 -5.64
CA ARG A 288 14.36 25.09 -7.07
C ARG A 288 15.74 25.54 -7.56
N THR A 289 16.62 25.96 -6.66
CA THR A 289 17.90 26.59 -7.01
C THR A 289 19.11 25.77 -6.58
N ALA A 290 18.96 24.93 -5.55
CA ALA A 290 20.04 24.07 -5.06
C ALA A 290 19.99 22.69 -5.72
N PRO A 291 21.13 21.99 -5.83
CA PRO A 291 21.15 20.60 -6.28
C PRO A 291 20.37 19.68 -5.35
N ILE A 292 19.60 18.77 -5.94
CA ILE A 292 18.85 17.72 -5.23
C ILE A 292 19.62 16.41 -5.34
N TRP A 293 19.94 15.85 -4.18
CA TRP A 293 20.62 14.57 -4.03
C TRP A 293 19.61 13.43 -3.94
N TYR A 294 19.75 12.48 -4.85
CA TYR A 294 19.06 11.19 -4.80
C TYR A 294 20.11 10.15 -4.42
N TYR A 295 20.30 9.91 -3.13
CA TYR A 295 21.45 9.14 -2.64
C TYR A 295 21.29 7.63 -2.82
N GLU A 296 22.42 6.95 -3.02
CA GLU A 296 22.48 5.49 -2.92
C GLU A 296 22.13 5.03 -1.50
N ARG A 297 21.59 3.82 -1.41
CA ARG A 297 21.32 3.20 -0.11
C ARG A 297 22.62 2.82 0.60
N SER A 298 22.60 2.89 1.93
CA SER A 298 23.73 2.52 2.78
C SER A 298 24.12 1.06 2.57
N LYS A 299 25.41 0.75 2.77
CA LYS A 299 25.91 -0.62 2.63
C LYS A 299 25.17 -1.56 3.60
N GLY A 300 24.56 -2.61 3.05
CA GLY A 300 23.84 -3.62 3.82
C GLY A 300 22.37 -3.29 4.13
N SER A 301 21.87 -2.12 3.74
CA SER A 301 20.46 -1.73 3.99
C SER A 301 19.48 -2.19 2.91
N GLN A 302 19.96 -2.82 1.85
CA GLN A 302 19.14 -3.30 0.74
C GLN A 302 19.32 -4.78 0.45
N GLU A 303 18.32 -5.36 -0.18
CA GLU A 303 18.33 -6.74 -0.66
C GLU A 303 17.84 -6.86 -2.11
N GLU A 304 18.32 -7.90 -2.79
CA GLU A 304 17.79 -8.29 -4.09
C GLU A 304 16.40 -8.87 -3.91
N VAL A 305 15.44 -8.35 -4.68
CA VAL A 305 14.06 -8.83 -4.67
C VAL A 305 13.77 -9.42 -6.03
N ARG A 306 13.15 -10.61 -6.04
CA ARG A 306 12.74 -11.24 -7.30
C ARG A 306 11.58 -10.43 -7.86
N LYS A 307 11.82 -9.77 -9.00
CA LYS A 307 10.78 -9.11 -9.80
C LYS A 307 9.78 -10.14 -10.33
#